data_AF-A0A533BEK2-F1
#
_entry.id   AF-A0A533BEK2-F1
#
_cell.length_a   1.000
_cell.length_b   1.000
_cell.length_c   1.000
_cell.angle_alpha   90.00
_cell.angle_beta   90.00
_cell.angle_gamma   90.00
#
_symmetry.space_group_name_H-M   'P 1'
#
loop_
_entity.id
_entity.type
_entity.pdbx_description
1 polymer ?
#
loop_
_entity_poly.entity_id
_entity_poly.type
_entity_poly.pdbx_seq_one_letter_code
_entity_poly.pdbx_strand_id
1 'polypeptide(L)' 'MNEYQIGGGLRLLTAVEKTHAFVEFLKTRMVPALETEDPTELHYLLAQIDDYHSYLWRYYKKLAQTRAQRMDPGV' A
#
# COMPACT_ATOMS: atom_id res chain seq x y z
N MET A 1 11.59 -29.84 -16.07
CA MET A 1 10.31 -29.56 -15.39
C MET A 1 10.65 -29.11 -13.98
N ASN A 2 10.98 -27.84 -13.80
CA ASN A 2 10.08 -26.79 -13.27
C ASN A 2 9.63 -27.10 -11.84
N GLU A 3 10.54 -26.93 -10.88
CA GLU A 3 10.22 -26.84 -9.46
C GLU A 3 9.52 -25.50 -9.22
N TYR A 4 8.19 -25.50 -9.38
CA TYR A 4 7.35 -24.45 -8.82
C TYR A 4 7.38 -24.61 -7.29
N GLN A 5 8.28 -23.88 -6.62
CA GLN A 5 8.28 -23.74 -5.17
C GLN A 5 7.13 -22.80 -4.77
N ILE A 6 5.94 -23.38 -4.63
CA ILE A 6 4.82 -22.75 -3.92
C ILE A 6 5.16 -22.82 -2.43
N GLY A 7 5.72 -21.74 -1.89
CA GLY A 7 6.11 -21.69 -0.48
C GLY A 7 7.05 -20.57 -0.04
N GLY A 8 7.24 -19.52 -0.84
CA GLY A 8 7.95 -18.33 -0.37
C GLY A 8 7.14 -17.67 0.74
N GLY A 9 7.71 -17.58 1.95
CA GLY A 9 7.03 -16.97 3.10
C GLY A 9 6.47 -15.59 2.73
N LEU A 10 5.18 -15.38 3.00
CA LEU A 10 4.52 -14.09 2.84
C LEU A 10 5.28 -13.04 3.64
N ARG A 11 6.18 -12.31 2.98
CA ARG A 11 6.93 -11.22 3.60
C ARG A 11 5.93 -10.10 3.89
N LEU A 12 5.62 -9.92 5.16
CA LEU A 12 4.86 -8.78 5.62
C LEU A 12 5.72 -7.52 5.42
N LEU A 13 5.37 -6.72 4.42
CA LEU A 13 5.97 -5.40 4.24
C LEU A 13 5.53 -4.47 5.36
N THR A 14 6.49 -3.75 5.94
CA THR A 14 6.22 -2.63 6.85
C THR A 14 5.45 -1.53 6.12
N ALA A 15 4.83 -0.62 6.88
CA ALA A 15 4.16 0.54 6.28
C ALA A 15 5.12 1.40 5.46
N VAL A 16 6.37 1.55 5.91
CA VAL A 16 7.41 2.29 5.19
C VAL A 16 7.77 1.61 3.86
N GLU A 17 8.03 0.30 3.87
CA GLU A 17 8.31 -0.45 2.63
C GLU A 17 7.13 -0.41 1.65
N LYS A 18 5.89 -0.53 2.15
CA LYS A 18 4.69 -0.38 1.30
C LYS A 18 4.60 1.00 0.67
N THR A 19 4.88 2.07 1.43
CA THR A 19 4.90 3.44 0.92
C THR A 19 5.93 3.60 -0.19
N HIS A 20 7.17 3.14 0.02
CA HIS A 20 8.22 3.21 -1.01
C HIS A 20 7.82 2.46 -2.28
N ALA A 21 7.34 1.22 -2.15
CA ALA A 21 6.88 0.44 -3.30
C ALA A 21 5.73 1.10 -4.05
N PHE A 22 4.78 1.73 -3.34
CA PHE A 22 3.65 2.40 -3.95
C PHE A 22 4.06 3.68 -4.71
N VAL A 23 4.99 4.46 -4.16
CA VAL A 23 5.54 5.64 -4.85
C VAL A 23 6.24 5.24 -6.15
N GLU A 24 7.05 4.19 -6.14
CA GLU A 24 7.73 3.71 -7.35
C GLU A 24 6.75 3.13 -8.37
N PHE A 25 5.70 2.43 -7.92
CA PHE A 25 4.59 1.99 -8.76
C PHE A 25 3.91 3.17 -9.48
N LEU A 26 3.56 4.23 -8.73
CA LEU A 26 2.94 5.42 -9.32
C LEU A 26 3.87 6.12 -10.31
N LYS A 27 5.16 6.32 -9.99
CA LYS A 27 6.11 6.91 -10.94
C LYS A 27 6.21 6.10 -12.24
N THR A 28 6.21 4.77 -12.12
CA THR A 28 6.41 3.87 -13.26
C THR A 28 5.16 3.76 -14.14
N ARG A 29 3.96 3.93 -13.59
CA ARG A 29 2.70 3.72 -14.33
C ARG A 29 1.85 4.98 -14.50
N MET A 30 1.68 5.77 -13.46
CA MET A 30 0.86 6.99 -13.50
C MET A 30 1.46 8.06 -14.38
N VAL A 31 2.77 8.29 -14.31
CA VAL A 31 3.42 9.31 -15.14
C VAL A 31 3.24 9.00 -16.63
N PRO A 32 3.55 7.79 -17.13
CA PRO A 32 3.25 7.45 -18.53
C PRO A 32 1.76 7.53 -18.88
N ALA A 33 0.87 7.05 -18.01
CA ALA A 33 -0.57 7.07 -18.27
C ALA A 33 -1.11 8.50 -18.46
N LEU A 34 -0.57 9.47 -17.69
CA LEU A 34 -0.89 10.88 -17.85
C LEU A 34 -0.30 11.45 -19.14
N GLU A 35 0.96 11.13 -19.45
CA GLU A 35 1.63 11.59 -20.67
C GLU A 35 0.96 11.08 -21.96
N THR A 36 0.44 9.85 -21.94
CA THR A 36 -0.26 9.24 -23.07
C THR A 36 -1.77 9.47 -23.05
N GLU A 37 -2.28 10.24 -22.09
CA GLU A 37 -3.71 10.49 -21.89
C GLU A 37 -4.55 9.19 -21.90
N ASP A 38 -4.09 8.13 -21.21
CA ASP A 38 -4.79 6.82 -21.19
C ASP A 38 -5.85 6.78 -20.07
N PRO A 39 -7.15 6.96 -20.38
CA PRO A 39 -8.20 6.98 -19.36
C PRO A 39 -8.42 5.63 -18.69
N THR A 40 -8.09 4.52 -19.37
CA THR A 40 -8.30 3.16 -18.83
C THR A 40 -7.26 2.87 -17.76
N GLU A 41 -5.99 3.14 -18.06
CA GLU A 41 -4.90 3.00 -17.09
C GLU A 41 -5.08 3.96 -15.92
N LEU A 42 -5.50 5.21 -16.16
CA LEU A 42 -5.82 6.15 -15.10
C LEU A 42 -6.94 5.65 -14.19
N HIS A 43 -8.03 5.09 -14.72
CA HIS A 43 -9.10 4.52 -13.90
C HIS A 43 -8.58 3.40 -12.99
N TYR A 44 -7.76 2.49 -13.54
CA TYR A 44 -7.13 1.44 -12.76
C TYR A 44 -6.22 1.99 -11.64
N LEU A 45 -5.38 2.99 -11.96
CA LEU A 45 -4.45 3.58 -11.01
C LEU A 45 -5.17 4.36 -9.90
N LEU A 46 -6.29 5.01 -10.20
CA LEU A 46 -7.13 5.66 -9.20
C LEU A 46 -7.71 4.66 -8.20
N ALA A 47 -8.14 3.48 -8.66
CA ALA A 47 -8.57 2.41 -7.75
C ALA A 47 -7.43 1.95 -6.82
N GLN A 48 -6.19 1.83 -7.36
CA GLN A 48 -5.02 1.51 -6.54
C GLN A 48 -4.69 2.58 -5.49
N ILE A 49 -4.93 3.86 -5.81
CA ILE A 49 -4.79 4.97 -4.84
C ILE A 49 -5.83 4.85 -3.73
N ASP A 50 -7.08 4.53 -4.05
CA ASP A 50 -8.13 4.35 -3.04
C ASP A 50 -7.84 3.15 -2.11
N ASP A 51 -7.33 2.04 -2.68
CA ASP A 51 -6.88 0.89 -1.90
C ASP A 51 -5.73 1.25 -0.94
N TYR A 52 -4.75 2.03 -1.42
CA TYR A 52 -3.64 2.49 -0.61
C TYR A 52 -4.09 3.48 0.49
N HIS A 53 -5.01 4.39 0.17
CA HIS A 53 -5.65 5.27 1.14
C HIS A 53 -6.36 4.46 2.23
N SER A 54 -7.19 3.48 1.84
CA SER A 54 -7.88 2.58 2.77
C SER A 54 -6.91 1.81 3.67
N TYR A 55 -5.78 1.37 3.12
CA TYR A 55 -4.68 0.76 3.89
C TYR A 55 -4.10 1.72 4.93
N LEU A 56 -3.69 2.93 4.52
CA LEU A 56 -3.11 3.92 5.43
C LEU A 56 -4.11 4.38 6.49
N TRP A 57 -5.39 4.49 6.16
CA TRP A 57 -6.44 4.82 7.12
C TRP A 57 -6.55 3.77 8.23
N ARG A 58 -6.51 2.48 7.88
CA ARG A 58 -6.47 1.39 8.87
C ARG A 58 -5.19 1.46 9.71
N TYR A 59 -4.05 1.75 9.10
CA TYR A 59 -2.79 1.90 9.80
C TYR A 59 -2.81 3.08 10.80
N TYR A 60 -3.35 4.23 10.39
CA TYR A 60 -3.57 5.38 11.26
C TYR A 60 -4.44 5.01 12.47
N LYS A 61 -5.59 4.38 12.25
CA LYS A 61 -6.49 3.95 13.35
C LYS A 61 -5.75 3.05 14.34
N LYS A 62 -4.94 2.10 13.84
CA LYS A 62 -4.09 1.25 14.69
C LYS A 62 -3.12 2.07 15.52
N LEU A 63 -2.42 3.03 14.93
CA LEU A 63 -1.48 3.90 15.66
C LEU A 63 -2.19 4.75 16.72
N ALA A 64 -3.35 5.33 16.39
CA ALA A 64 -4.13 6.14 17.31
C ALA A 64 -4.58 5.32 18.54
N GLN A 65 -5.09 4.11 18.31
CA GLN A 65 -5.46 3.17 19.39
C GLN A 65 -4.26 2.76 20.23
N THR A 66 -3.16 2.38 19.59
CA THR A 66 -1.92 1.97 20.29
C THR A 66 -1.37 3.10 21.15
N ARG A 67 -1.43 4.35 20.65
CA ARG A 67 -0.99 5.52 21.41
C ARG A 67 -1.91 5.79 22.61
N ALA A 68 -3.22 5.70 22.43
CA ALA A 68 -4.17 5.85 23.52
C ALA A 68 -3.92 4.82 24.65
N GLN A 69 -3.73 3.54 24.29
CA GLN A 69 -3.42 2.47 25.25
C GLN A 69 -2.11 2.70 26.01
N ARG A 70 -1.10 3.30 25.37
CA ARG A 70 0.17 3.64 26.03
C ARG A 70 0.06 4.83 26.99
N MET A 71 -0.91 5.72 26.75
CA MET A 71 -1.12 6.91 27.58
C MET A 71 -2.05 6.64 28.76
N ASP A 72 -2.78 5.52 28.78
CA ASP A 72 -3.62 5.08 29.90
C ASP A 72 -3.39 3.59 30.24
N PRO A 73 -2.23 3.24 30.83
CA PRO A 73 -1.91 1.87 31.17
C PRO A 73 -2.50 1.50 32.54
N GLY A 74 -3.84 1.45 32.69
CA GLY A 74 -4.39 1.09 34.02
C GLY A 74 -5.87 1.28 34.32
N VAL A 75 -6.77 1.15 33.34
CA VAL A 75 -8.15 0.69 33.60
C VAL A 75 -8.25 -0.79 33.23
#